data_AF-T0N994-F1
#
_entry.id   AF-T0N994-F1
#
_cell.length_a   1.000
_cell.length_b   1.000
_cell.length_c   1.000
_cell.angle_alpha   90.00
_cell.angle_beta   90.00
_cell.angle_gamma   90.00
#
_symmetry.space_group_name_H-M   'P 1'
#
loop_
_entity.id
_entity.type
_entity.pdbx_description
1 polymer ?
#
loop_
_entity_poly.entity_id
_entity_poly.type
_entity_poly.pdbx_seq_one_letter_code
_entity_poly.pdbx_strand_id
1 'polypeptide(L)'
;MRSIIFCISSFIYKILALLPIKENRIILECDYGKGFYGNLLYIYEEIKKQNLDYEIIIPVNRGVTIDLKEYKDVKIIRTKSLKHLYYLAISKYWITNNHYYHFLKKKKRYYNGKYLARIRCF
;
A
#
# COMPACT_ATOMS: atom_id res chain seq x y z
N MET A 1 18.93 -17.22 1.07
CA MET A 1 18.17 -16.63 -0.07
C MET A 1 17.14 -15.59 0.33
N ARG A 2 16.18 -15.84 1.25
CA ARG A 2 15.14 -14.85 1.64
C ARG A 2 15.73 -13.55 2.22
N SER A 3 16.77 -13.64 3.06
CA SER A 3 17.42 -12.47 3.67
C SER A 3 18.02 -11.52 2.64
N ILE A 4 18.66 -12.06 1.59
CA ILE A 4 19.24 -11.27 0.49
C ILE A 4 18.14 -10.52 -0.27
N ILE A 5 17.02 -11.19 -0.58
CA ILE A 5 15.87 -10.56 -1.25
C ILE A 5 15.32 -9.40 -0.40
N PHE A 6 15.24 -9.57 0.92
CA PHE A 6 14.83 -8.49 1.82
C PHE A 6 15.82 -7.34 1.84
N CYS A 7 17.13 -7.61 1.88
CA CYS A 7 18.17 -6.58 1.82
C CYS A 7 18.09 -5.78 0.51
N ILE A 8 18.02 -6.46 -0.64
CA ILE A 8 17.92 -5.82 -1.96
C ILE A 8 16.63 -4.99 -2.04
N SER A 9 15.49 -5.57 -1.64
CA SER A 9 14.20 -4.85 -1.65
C SER A 9 14.22 -3.63 -0.74
N SER A 10 14.88 -3.72 0.42
CA SER A 10 15.05 -2.60 1.35
C SER A 10 15.94 -1.50 0.76
N PHE A 11 17.02 -1.88 0.08
CA PHE A 11 17.90 -0.93 -0.62
C PHE A 11 17.17 -0.19 -1.74
N ILE A 12 16.49 -0.93 -2.62
CA ILE A 12 15.67 -0.34 -3.70
C ILE A 12 14.59 0.57 -3.12
N TYR A 13 13.89 0.12 -2.06
CA TYR A 13 12.90 0.92 -1.37
C TYR A 13 13.48 2.24 -0.83
N LYS A 14 14.67 2.22 -0.24
CA LYS A 14 15.33 3.45 0.27
C LYS A 14 15.60 4.46 -0.85
N ILE A 15 16.04 3.99 -2.02
CA ILE A 15 16.23 4.84 -3.20
C ILE A 15 14.90 5.44 -3.64
N LEU A 16 13.87 4.61 -3.78
CA LEU A 16 12.53 5.07 -4.19
C LEU A 16 11.91 6.03 -3.17
N ALA A 17 12.21 5.87 -1.88
CA ALA A 17 11.72 6.74 -0.80
C ALA A 17 12.38 8.14 -0.78
N LEU A 18 13.33 8.42 -1.69
CA LEU A 18 13.83 9.77 -1.93
C LEU A 18 12.85 10.61 -2.76
N LEU A 19 11.97 9.97 -3.55
CA LEU A 19 10.94 10.61 -4.35
C LEU A 19 9.90 11.33 -3.47
N PRO A 20 9.20 12.35 -4.01
CA PRO A 20 8.14 13.05 -3.30
C PRO A 20 6.97 12.10 -2.96
N ILE A 21 6.41 12.27 -1.77
CA ILE A 21 5.23 11.53 -1.31
C ILE A 21 4.01 12.04 -2.08
N LYS A 22 3.15 11.11 -2.50
CA LYS A 22 1.83 11.42 -3.03
C LYS A 22 0.81 11.43 -1.90
N GLU A 23 0.36 12.63 -1.57
CA GLU A 23 -0.50 12.89 -0.41
C GLU A 23 -1.89 12.26 -0.53
N ASN A 24 -2.40 12.13 -1.75
CA ASN A 24 -3.70 11.55 -2.06
C ASN A 24 -3.62 10.05 -2.39
N ARG A 25 -2.67 9.30 -1.82
CA ARG A 25 -2.51 7.87 -2.16
C ARG A 25 -2.49 6.95 -0.95
N ILE A 26 -3.31 5.90 -1.04
CA ILE A 26 -3.48 4.88 0.00
C ILE A 26 -3.19 3.50 -0.58
N ILE A 27 -2.42 2.70 0.14
CA ILE A 27 -2.30 1.26 -0.11
C ILE A 27 -3.23 0.54 0.86
N LEU A 28 -4.13 -0.28 0.31
CA LEU A 28 -4.97 -1.21 1.07
C LEU A 28 -4.50 -2.63 0.76
N GLU A 29 -3.89 -3.30 1.73
CA GLU A 29 -3.34 -4.64 1.54
C GLU A 29 -4.02 -5.67 2.44
N CYS A 30 -4.70 -6.65 1.82
CA CYS A 30 -5.44 -7.71 2.51
C CYS A 30 -4.67 -9.04 2.50
N ASP A 31 -4.42 -9.59 3.69
CA ASP A 31 -3.96 -10.97 3.93
C ASP A 31 -2.84 -11.46 3.01
N TYR A 32 -1.77 -10.71 2.91
CA TYR A 32 -0.62 -10.99 2.06
C TYR A 32 -0.96 -10.97 0.56
N GLY A 33 -1.93 -10.14 0.15
CA GLY A 33 -2.40 -9.97 -1.22
C GLY A 33 -3.33 -11.08 -1.72
N LYS A 34 -4.13 -11.71 -0.84
CA LYS A 34 -5.06 -12.78 -1.22
C LYS A 34 -6.32 -12.29 -1.94
N GLY A 35 -6.65 -11.02 -1.83
CA GLY A 35 -7.84 -10.44 -2.46
C GLY A 35 -8.13 -9.04 -1.92
N PHE A 36 -9.39 -8.64 -2.00
CA PHE A 36 -9.88 -7.39 -1.44
C PHE A 36 -11.25 -7.62 -0.82
N TYR A 37 -11.31 -7.58 0.51
CA TYR A 37 -12.47 -7.94 1.32
C TYR A 37 -12.28 -7.47 2.77
N GLY A 38 -13.31 -7.68 3.59
CA GLY A 38 -13.29 -7.44 5.03
C GLY A 38 -13.09 -5.96 5.38
N ASN A 39 -12.38 -5.69 6.48
CA ASN A 39 -12.22 -4.33 7.04
C ASN A 39 -11.66 -3.32 6.01
N LEU A 40 -10.81 -3.77 5.10
CA LEU A 40 -10.21 -2.90 4.08
C LEU A 40 -11.18 -2.57 2.93
N LEU A 41 -12.13 -3.46 2.62
CA LEU A 41 -13.23 -3.15 1.71
C LEU A 41 -14.14 -2.07 2.32
N TYR A 42 -14.52 -2.22 3.59
CA TYR A 42 -15.32 -1.21 4.29
C TYR A 42 -14.62 0.16 4.38
N ILE A 43 -13.32 0.19 4.61
CA ILE A 43 -12.54 1.45 4.58
C ILE A 43 -12.62 2.11 3.20
N TYR A 44 -12.51 1.32 2.13
CA TYR A 44 -12.66 1.83 0.77
C TYR A 44 -14.07 2.38 0.50
N GLU A 45 -15.10 1.64 0.90
CA GLU A 45 -16.49 2.08 0.75
C GLU A 45 -16.74 3.39 1.49
N GLU A 46 -16.21 3.54 2.70
CA GLU A 46 -16.35 4.78 3.47
C GLU A 46 -15.59 5.96 2.84
N ILE A 47 -14.39 5.72 2.29
CA ILE A 47 -13.65 6.71 1.49
C ILE A 47 -14.51 7.20 0.31
N LYS A 48 -15.21 6.29 -0.37
CA LYS A 48 -16.09 6.62 -1.51
C LYS A 48 -17.35 7.34 -1.06
N LYS A 49 -17.99 6.86 0.01
CA LYS A 49 -19.18 7.47 0.60
C LYS A 49 -18.93 8.92 1.03
N GLN A 50 -17.75 9.20 1.58
CA GLN A 50 -17.34 10.56 1.95
C GLN A 50 -16.81 11.39 0.76
N ASN A 51 -16.79 10.84 -0.46
CA ASN A 51 -16.25 11.49 -1.66
C ASN A 51 -14.81 11.99 -1.48
N LEU A 52 -13.98 11.24 -0.77
CA LEU A 52 -12.58 11.62 -0.56
C LEU A 52 -11.76 11.30 -1.82
N ASP A 53 -11.03 12.30 -2.31
CA ASP A 53 -10.16 12.18 -3.48
C ASP A 53 -8.84 11.45 -3.13
N TYR A 54 -8.90 10.12 -3.10
CA TYR A 54 -7.74 9.25 -2.92
C TYR A 54 -7.58 8.24 -4.07
N GLU A 55 -6.35 8.13 -4.59
CA GLU A 55 -5.90 7.03 -5.44
C GLU A 55 -5.64 5.80 -4.56
N ILE A 56 -6.42 4.74 -4.81
CA ILE A 56 -6.36 3.51 -4.02
C ILE A 56 -5.52 2.46 -4.75
N ILE A 57 -4.52 1.92 -4.06
CA ILE A 57 -3.63 0.90 -4.59
C ILE A 57 -3.86 -0.42 -3.84
N ILE A 58 -4.17 -1.48 -4.58
CA ILE A 58 -4.41 -2.82 -4.01
C ILE A 58 -3.35 -3.78 -4.55
N PRO A 59 -2.37 -4.18 -3.72
CA PRO A 59 -1.41 -5.20 -4.09
C PRO A 59 -2.00 -6.60 -3.90
N VAL A 60 -2.02 -7.40 -4.97
CA VAL A 60 -2.49 -8.79 -4.98
C VAL A 60 -1.44 -9.78 -5.45
N ASN A 61 -1.54 -11.04 -5.04
CA ASN A 61 -0.66 -12.10 -5.48
C ASN A 61 -0.87 -12.45 -6.95
N ARG A 62 0.10 -13.11 -7.57
CA ARG A 62 -0.06 -13.64 -8.93
C ARG A 62 -1.21 -14.66 -8.94
N GLY A 63 -2.08 -14.59 -9.95
CA GLY A 63 -3.26 -15.45 -10.07
C GLY A 63 -4.50 -14.94 -9.34
N VAL A 64 -4.37 -13.98 -8.41
CA VAL A 64 -5.53 -13.32 -7.80
C VAL A 64 -6.08 -12.27 -8.77
N THR A 65 -7.40 -12.29 -8.95
CA THR A 65 -8.18 -11.33 -9.73
C THR A 65 -9.26 -10.74 -8.84
N ILE A 66 -9.49 -9.44 -8.96
CA ILE A 66 -10.61 -8.73 -8.32
C ILE A 66 -11.42 -8.14 -9.47
N ASP A 67 -12.74 -8.27 -9.42
CA ASP A 67 -13.60 -7.62 -10.42
C ASP A 67 -13.55 -6.11 -10.20
N LEU A 68 -12.96 -5.39 -11.15
CA LEU A 68 -12.76 -3.94 -11.10
C LEU A 68 -13.98 -3.16 -11.59
N LYS A 69 -15.04 -3.80 -12.08
CA LYS A 69 -16.23 -3.09 -12.58
C LYS A 69 -16.85 -2.19 -11.52
N GLU A 70 -16.68 -2.53 -10.25
CA GLU A 70 -17.17 -1.76 -9.09
C GLU A 70 -16.16 -0.72 -8.57
N TYR A 71 -14.92 -0.71 -9.08
CA TYR A 71 -13.78 -0.02 -8.47
C TYR A 71 -12.98 0.83 -9.47
N LYS A 72 -13.62 1.82 -10.11
CA LYS A 72 -13.02 2.65 -11.19
C LYS A 72 -11.76 3.42 -10.75
N ASP A 73 -11.63 3.70 -9.46
CA ASP A 73 -10.56 4.56 -8.91
C ASP A 73 -9.46 3.74 -8.22
N VAL A 74 -9.47 2.44 -8.45
CA VAL A 74 -8.57 1.47 -7.82
C VAL A 74 -7.55 0.97 -8.82
N LYS A 75 -6.29 0.94 -8.39
CA LYS A 75 -5.19 0.34 -9.15
C LYS A 75 -4.72 -0.95 -8.51
N ILE A 76 -4.99 -2.06 -9.19
CA ILE A 76 -4.45 -3.36 -8.81
C ILE A 76 -3.01 -3.50 -9.30
N ILE A 77 -2.14 -3.93 -8.40
CA ILE A 77 -0.74 -4.22 -8.71
C ILE A 77 -0.34 -5.58 -8.16
N ARG A 78 0.77 -6.14 -8.65
CA ARG A 78 1.29 -7.42 -8.14
C ARG A 78 2.18 -7.21 -6.92
N THR A 79 1.98 -8.01 -5.87
CA THR A 79 2.85 -8.00 -4.69
C THR A 79 4.27 -8.43 -5.04
N LYS A 80 5.25 -8.13 -4.18
CA LYS A 80 6.68 -8.47 -4.35
C LYS A 80 7.29 -8.05 -5.70
N SER A 81 6.75 -7.01 -6.33
CA SER A 81 7.27 -6.43 -7.57
C SER A 81 7.98 -5.10 -7.32
N LEU A 82 8.83 -4.66 -8.26
CA LEU A 82 9.43 -3.32 -8.22
C LEU A 82 8.36 -2.21 -8.19
N LYS A 83 7.29 -2.39 -8.97
CA LYS A 83 6.12 -1.49 -8.95
C LYS A 83 5.51 -1.41 -7.56
N HIS A 84 5.41 -2.52 -6.85
CA HIS A 84 4.93 -2.54 -5.47
C HIS A 84 5.83 -1.78 -4.51
N LEU A 85 7.15 -1.95 -4.60
CA LEU A 85 8.10 -1.18 -3.80
C LEU A 85 8.00 0.33 -4.08
N TYR A 86 7.81 0.72 -5.35
CA TYR A 86 7.57 2.11 -5.73
C TYR A 86 6.31 2.67 -5.06
N TYR A 87 5.18 1.97 -5.16
CA TYR A 87 3.95 2.42 -4.52
C TYR A 87 4.11 2.50 -3.00
N LEU A 88 4.72 1.51 -2.36
CA LEU A 88 5.01 1.58 -0.93
C LEU A 88 5.83 2.83 -0.60
N ALA A 89 6.91 3.09 -1.32
CA ALA A 89 7.83 4.19 -1.04
C ALA A 89 7.15 5.57 -1.03
N ILE A 90 6.19 5.81 -1.94
CA ILE A 90 5.63 7.15 -2.16
C ILE A 90 4.18 7.31 -1.72
N SER A 91 3.48 6.26 -1.30
CA SER A 91 2.10 6.36 -0.79
C SER A 91 2.05 6.92 0.64
N LYS A 92 1.14 7.86 0.89
CA LYS A 92 0.96 8.48 2.20
C LYS A 92 0.52 7.49 3.27
N TYR A 93 -0.45 6.63 2.98
CA TYR A 93 -0.97 5.65 3.94
C TYR A 93 -0.76 4.22 3.47
N TRP A 94 -0.34 3.34 4.39
CA TRP A 94 -0.38 1.89 4.18
C TRP A 94 -1.34 1.35 5.23
N ILE A 95 -2.46 0.81 4.80
CA ILE A 95 -3.45 0.18 5.66
C ILE A 95 -3.42 -1.31 5.36
N THR A 96 -3.14 -2.11 6.38
CA THR A 96 -2.98 -3.56 6.26
C THR A 96 -3.61 -4.24 7.46
N ASN A 97 -4.07 -5.47 7.27
CA ASN A 97 -4.55 -6.32 8.34
C ASN A 97 -3.48 -7.29 8.88
N ASN A 98 -2.24 -7.17 8.42
CA ASN A 98 -1.18 -8.13 8.73
C ASN A 98 0.20 -7.46 8.94
N HIS A 99 1.25 -8.29 9.00
CA HIS A 99 2.65 -7.86 9.27
C HIS A 99 3.53 -7.78 8.01
N TYR A 100 2.94 -7.75 6.81
CA TYR A 100 3.66 -8.01 5.55
C TYR A 100 4.85 -7.08 5.31
N TYR A 101 4.76 -5.84 5.76
CA TYR A 101 5.77 -4.81 5.51
C TYR A 101 6.74 -4.56 6.68
N HIS A 102 6.83 -5.45 7.66
CA HIS A 102 7.66 -5.24 8.85
C HIS A 102 9.14 -4.90 8.54
N PHE A 103 9.70 -5.46 7.46
CA PHE A 103 11.09 -5.22 7.03
C PHE A 103 11.32 -3.86 6.35
N LEU A 104 10.26 -3.16 5.95
CA LEU A 104 10.34 -1.81 5.39
C LEU A 104 10.03 -0.78 6.48
N LYS A 105 10.96 0.15 6.71
CA LYS A 105 10.73 1.29 7.60
C LYS A 105 10.14 2.42 6.77
N LYS A 106 8.87 2.76 7.02
CA LYS A 106 8.24 3.93 6.41
C LYS A 106 8.99 5.19 6.86
N LYS A 107 9.20 6.13 5.95
CA LYS A 107 9.90 7.39 6.23
C LYS A 107 9.16 8.11 7.35
N LYS A 108 9.79 8.33 8.51
CA LYS A 108 9.28 9.26 9.52
C LYS A 108 9.66 10.67 9.06
N ARG A 109 8.86 11.25 8.16
CA ARG A 109 9.08 12.64 7.74
C ARG A 109 8.00 13.49 8.42
N TYR A 110 8.41 14.24 9.45
CA TYR A 110 7.62 15.33 10.00
C TYR A 110 7.58 16.42 8.91
N TYR A 111 6.57 16.40 8.05
CA TYR A 111 6.34 17.43 7.04
C TYR A 111 4.97 18.04 7.33
N ASN A 112 4.95 19.32 7.71
CA ASN A 112 3.73 20.09 7.98
C ASN A 112 2.72 19.41 8.93
N GLY A 113 3.18 18.82 10.04
CA GLY A 113 2.29 18.27 11.08
C GLY A 113 1.49 17.02 10.69
N LYS A 114 1.78 16.36 9.55
CA LYS A 114 1.06 15.16 9.09
C LYS A 114 1.96 13.92 9.16
N TYR A 115 1.52 12.90 9.90
CA TYR A 115 2.23 11.64 10.04
C TYR A 115 2.01 10.73 8.83
N LEU A 116 3.10 10.23 8.25
CA LEU A 116 3.06 9.04 7.40
C LEU A 116 2.73 7.81 8.25
N ALA A 117 1.49 7.34 8.19
CA ALA A 117 1.05 6.22 9.02
C ALA A 117 1.10 4.89 8.25
N ARG A 118 1.62 3.87 8.93
CA ARG A 118 1.21 2.48 8.69
C ARG A 118 0.09 2.22 9.68
N ILE A 119 -1.13 2.08 9.18
CA ILE A 119 -2.31 1.81 9.99
C ILE A 119 -2.54 0.30 9.91
N ARG A 120 -2.65 -0.33 11.07
CA ARG A 120 -2.99 -1.73 11.14
C ARG A 120 -4.42 -1.88 11.63
N CYS A 121 -5.24 -2.55 10.86
CA CYS A 121 -6.58 -2.95 11.28
C CYS A 121 -6.48 -4.39 11.83
N PHE A 122 -7.04 -4.62 13.01
CA PHE A 122 -7.21 -5.96 13.56
C PHE A 122 -8.56 -6.53 13.11
#